data_AF-A0A960XJ84-F1
#
_entry.id   AF-A0A960XJ84-F1
#
_cell.length_a   1.000
_cell.length_b   1.000
_cell.length_c   1.000
_cell.angle_alpha   90.00
_cell.angle_beta   90.00
_cell.angle_gamma   90.00
#
_symmetry.space_group_name_H-M   'P 1'
#
loop_
_entity.id
_entity.type
_entity.pdbx_description
1 polymer ?
#
loop_
_entity_poly.entity_id
_entity_poly.type
_entity_poly.pdbx_seq_one_letter_code
_entity_poly.pdbx_strand_id
1 'polypeptide(L)'
;MRFFIPFLFSVLMIHSANAVPGARVVERFGFKDAIELTNGTCTVVLTPAVGGKIMSYKLGEKEALEINPNERGDRKPEDGDEWNVNWAGRFDFGPETQVPSHPELWHGPWKGEITGPRQATLTSIRHEASGAQLVRTFTLAAKGSHLS
;
A
#
# COMPACT_ATOMS: atom_id res chain seq x y z
N MET A 1 -21.38 59.30 -23.32
CA MET A 1 -21.15 58.70 -21.98
C MET A 1 -20.75 57.24 -22.20
N ARG A 2 -19.47 56.89 -22.05
CA ARG A 2 -18.95 55.52 -22.24
C ARG A 2 -18.54 54.99 -20.87
N PHE A 3 -19.25 53.98 -20.37
CA PHE A 3 -18.92 53.28 -19.13
C PHE A 3 -17.87 52.20 -19.41
N PHE A 4 -16.76 52.25 -18.68
CA PHE A 4 -15.67 51.28 -18.73
C PHE A 4 -15.90 50.29 -17.57
N ILE A 5 -16.17 49.02 -17.87
CA ILE A 5 -16.31 47.95 -16.87
C ILE A 5 -14.97 47.20 -16.83
N PRO A 6 -14.22 47.22 -15.70
CA PRO A 6 -13.01 46.43 -15.60
C PRO A 6 -13.39 44.97 -15.35
N PHE A 7 -12.96 44.08 -16.25
CA PHE A 7 -13.09 42.64 -16.08
C PHE A 7 -11.99 42.18 -15.11
N LEU A 8 -12.38 41.81 -13.89
CA LEU A 8 -11.47 41.28 -12.87
C LEU A 8 -11.16 39.81 -13.21
N PHE A 9 -9.98 39.55 -13.75
CA PHE A 9 -9.47 38.19 -13.94
C PHE A 9 -9.01 37.62 -12.59
N SER A 10 -9.83 36.81 -11.93
CA SER A 10 -9.37 35.95 -10.83
C SER A 10 -8.60 34.77 -11.42
N VAL A 11 -7.28 34.76 -11.21
CA VAL A 11 -6.42 33.61 -11.49
C VAL A 11 -6.65 32.57 -10.40
N LEU A 12 -7.21 31.42 -10.76
CA LEU A 12 -7.37 30.28 -9.86
C LEU A 12 -6.02 29.56 -9.73
N MET A 13 -5.33 29.76 -8.60
CA MET A 13 -4.11 29.02 -8.26
C MET A 13 -4.48 27.58 -7.88
N ILE A 14 -4.31 26.65 -8.83
CA ILE A 14 -4.43 25.22 -8.56
C ILE A 14 -3.22 24.81 -7.72
N HIS A 15 -3.45 24.47 -6.45
CA HIS A 15 -2.44 23.87 -5.59
C HIS A 15 -2.27 22.40 -6.02
N SER A 16 -1.20 22.09 -6.75
CA SER A 16 -0.76 20.70 -6.92
C SER A 16 -0.39 20.15 -5.53
N ALA A 17 -1.13 19.15 -5.05
CA ALA A 17 -0.68 18.33 -3.95
C ALA A 17 0.74 17.83 -4.30
N ASN A 18 1.72 18.11 -3.43
CA ASN A 18 3.12 17.75 -3.66
C ASN A 18 3.21 16.25 -3.97
N ALA A 19 3.40 15.92 -5.25
CA ALA A 19 3.62 14.54 -5.66
C ALA A 19 4.96 14.10 -5.07
N VAL A 20 4.94 13.14 -4.15
CA VAL A 20 6.15 12.58 -3.56
C VAL A 20 6.85 11.74 -4.63
N PRO A 21 8.09 12.06 -5.05
CA PRO A 21 8.69 11.41 -6.20
C PRO A 21 8.76 9.89 -6.06
N GLY A 22 8.15 9.17 -7.00
CA GLY A 22 8.16 7.71 -7.03
C GLY A 22 7.36 7.04 -5.91
N ALA A 23 6.45 7.76 -5.25
CA ALA A 23 5.50 7.19 -4.29
C ALA A 23 4.11 7.81 -4.50
N ARG A 24 3.06 6.97 -4.58
CA ARG A 24 1.69 7.46 -4.74
C ARG A 24 0.66 6.44 -4.25
N VAL A 25 -0.49 6.96 -3.79
CA VAL A 25 -1.68 6.14 -3.57
C VAL A 25 -2.34 5.85 -4.91
N VAL A 26 -2.74 4.60 -5.13
CA VAL A 26 -3.33 4.11 -6.38
C VAL A 26 -4.43 3.10 -6.09
N GLU A 27 -5.33 2.93 -7.06
CA GLU A 27 -6.18 1.74 -7.10
C GLU A 27 -5.42 0.59 -7.78
N ARG A 28 -5.19 -0.50 -7.04
CA ARG A 28 -4.54 -1.73 -7.53
C ARG A 28 -5.16 -2.96 -6.87
N PHE A 29 -5.26 -4.05 -7.63
CA PHE A 29 -5.79 -5.34 -7.14
C PHE A 29 -7.15 -5.25 -6.41
N GLY A 30 -7.99 -4.25 -6.74
CA GLY A 30 -9.30 -4.04 -6.08
C GLY A 30 -9.26 -3.21 -4.80
N PHE A 31 -8.09 -2.69 -4.41
CA PHE A 31 -7.89 -1.83 -3.25
C PHE A 31 -7.57 -0.40 -3.69
N LYS A 32 -8.28 0.57 -3.11
CA LYS A 32 -8.21 2.00 -3.50
C LYS A 32 -7.09 2.78 -2.79
N ASP A 33 -6.57 2.20 -1.72
CA ASP A 33 -5.58 2.75 -0.80
C ASP A 33 -4.22 2.05 -0.92
N ALA A 34 -4.00 1.31 -2.01
CA ALA A 34 -2.70 0.71 -2.29
C ALA A 34 -1.65 1.80 -2.53
N ILE A 35 -0.41 1.54 -2.13
CA ILE A 35 0.71 2.47 -2.28
C ILE A 35 1.68 1.89 -3.29
N GLU A 36 1.88 2.60 -4.40
CA GLU A 36 2.87 2.24 -5.41
C GLU A 36 4.18 2.99 -5.13
N LEU A 37 5.28 2.25 -5.05
CA LEU A 37 6.65 2.77 -5.05
C LEU A 37 7.31 2.43 -6.38
N THR A 38 7.91 3.41 -7.06
CA THR A 38 8.56 3.18 -8.35
C THR A 38 9.77 4.06 -8.59
N ASN A 39 10.78 3.50 -9.26
CA ASN A 39 11.93 4.24 -9.80
C ASN A 39 12.01 4.16 -11.34
N GLY A 40 10.93 3.74 -12.00
CA GLY A 40 10.85 3.50 -13.44
C GLY A 40 11.42 2.14 -13.88
N THR A 41 12.38 1.57 -13.15
CA THR A 41 12.92 0.22 -13.41
C THR A 41 12.18 -0.86 -12.61
N CYS A 42 11.87 -0.57 -11.35
CA CYS A 42 11.15 -1.45 -10.44
C CYS A 42 9.89 -0.75 -9.92
N THR A 43 8.81 -1.52 -9.76
CA THR A 43 7.55 -1.08 -9.18
C THR A 43 7.13 -2.05 -8.09
N VAL A 44 6.80 -1.52 -6.92
CA VAL A 44 6.31 -2.29 -5.77
C VAL A 44 4.94 -1.75 -5.39
N VAL A 45 3.97 -2.64 -5.17
CA VAL A 45 2.64 -2.26 -4.69
C VAL A 45 2.42 -2.81 -3.29
N LEU A 46 2.32 -1.89 -2.34
CA LEU A 46 2.00 -2.16 -0.95
C LEU A 46 0.48 -2.04 -0.77
N THR A 47 -0.13 -2.96 -0.02
CA THR A 47 -1.58 -3.00 0.15
C THR A 47 -1.94 -2.98 1.64
N PRO A 48 -2.19 -1.78 2.22
CA PRO A 48 -2.55 -1.64 3.63
C PRO A 48 -3.87 -2.35 3.96
N ALA A 49 -4.85 -2.32 3.05
CA ALA A 49 -6.17 -2.93 3.26
C ALA A 49 -6.17 -4.43 3.60
N VAL A 50 -5.10 -5.16 3.30
CA VAL A 50 -4.98 -6.60 3.58
C VAL A 50 -3.59 -6.95 4.09
N GLY A 51 -3.43 -6.94 5.42
CA GLY A 51 -2.24 -7.44 6.12
C GLY A 51 -0.94 -6.68 5.85
N GLY A 52 -1.01 -5.46 5.31
CA GLY A 52 0.17 -4.72 4.89
C GLY A 52 1.05 -5.50 3.89
N LYS A 53 0.42 -6.23 2.97
CA LYS A 53 1.10 -7.10 2.00
C LYS A 53 1.82 -6.33 0.92
N ILE A 54 2.86 -6.94 0.37
CA ILE A 54 3.39 -6.59 -0.96
C ILE A 54 2.61 -7.42 -1.97
N MET A 55 1.73 -6.78 -2.75
CA MET A 55 0.88 -7.44 -3.75
C MET A 55 1.40 -7.33 -5.19
N SER A 56 2.56 -6.68 -5.38
CA SER A 56 3.34 -6.73 -6.62
C SER A 56 4.77 -6.31 -6.33
N TYR A 57 5.72 -7.01 -6.94
CA TYR A 57 7.14 -6.69 -6.95
C TYR A 57 7.66 -6.92 -8.38
N LYS A 58 7.62 -5.86 -9.17
CA LYS A 58 7.87 -5.94 -10.61
C LYS A 58 9.22 -5.33 -10.96
N LEU A 59 10.06 -6.07 -11.69
CA LEU A 59 11.28 -5.58 -12.32
C LEU A 59 11.06 -5.50 -13.84
N GLY A 60 10.89 -4.28 -14.35
CA GLY A 60 10.43 -4.04 -15.72
C GLY A 60 9.05 -4.64 -15.96
N GLU A 61 8.97 -5.65 -16.82
CA GLU A 61 7.73 -6.39 -17.09
C GLU A 61 7.57 -7.66 -16.25
N LYS A 62 8.61 -8.09 -15.54
CA LYS A 62 8.64 -9.36 -14.81
C LYS A 62 8.14 -9.18 -13.38
N GLU A 63 7.04 -9.85 -13.07
CA GLU A 63 6.51 -9.97 -11.70
C GLU A 63 7.30 -11.05 -10.93
N ALA A 64 7.64 -10.77 -9.67
CA ALA A 64 8.37 -11.70 -8.81
C ALA A 64 7.44 -12.45 -7.85
N LEU A 65 6.22 -11.96 -7.63
CA LEU A 65 5.23 -12.56 -6.75
C LEU A 65 4.12 -13.22 -7.56
N GLU A 66 3.74 -14.44 -7.22
CA GLU A 66 2.53 -15.03 -7.78
C GLU A 66 1.31 -14.31 -7.22
N ILE A 67 0.43 -13.86 -8.10
CA ILE A 67 -0.78 -13.12 -7.76
C ILE A 67 -1.96 -13.88 -8.37
N ASN A 68 -2.90 -14.31 -7.53
CA ASN A 68 -4.13 -14.93 -7.99
C ASN A 68 -5.15 -13.84 -8.39
N PRO A 69 -5.53 -13.72 -9.68
CA PRO A 69 -6.48 -12.68 -10.11
C PRO A 69 -7.89 -12.85 -9.52
N ASN A 70 -8.24 -14.07 -9.07
CA ASN A 70 -9.56 -14.36 -8.51
C ASN A 70 -9.75 -13.79 -7.10
N GLU A 71 -8.67 -13.39 -6.42
CA GLU A 71 -8.69 -12.82 -5.07
C GLU A 71 -8.78 -11.27 -5.11
N ARG A 72 -9.09 -10.69 -6.26
CA ARG A 72 -9.07 -9.24 -6.45
C ARG A 72 -10.09 -8.55 -5.54
N GLY A 73 -9.59 -7.77 -4.59
CA GLY A 73 -10.40 -7.01 -3.64
C GLY A 73 -10.95 -7.86 -2.50
N ASP A 74 -10.56 -9.13 -2.42
CA ASP A 74 -10.96 -10.04 -1.36
C ASP A 74 -10.44 -9.52 -0.03
N ARG A 75 -11.35 -9.48 0.94
CA ARG A 75 -11.07 -9.16 2.33
C ARG A 75 -11.48 -10.35 3.17
N LYS A 76 -10.94 -10.43 4.40
CA LYS A 76 -11.48 -11.35 5.39
C LYS A 76 -13.01 -11.14 5.48
N PRO A 77 -13.83 -12.19 5.35
CA PRO A 77 -15.26 -12.10 5.63
C PRO A 77 -15.50 -11.59 7.07
N GLU A 78 -16.50 -10.72 7.26
CA GLU A 78 -16.88 -10.27 8.62
C GLU A 78 -17.41 -11.46 9.44
N ASP A 79 -18.18 -12.34 8.81
CA ASP A 79 -18.75 -13.55 9.38
C ASP A 79 -18.37 -14.77 8.51
N GLY A 80 -17.26 -15.44 8.84
CA GLY A 80 -16.87 -16.66 8.13
C GLY A 80 -15.55 -17.26 8.60
N ASP A 81 -15.51 -18.59 8.64
CA ASP A 81 -14.32 -19.40 8.94
C ASP A 81 -13.39 -19.55 7.72
N GLU A 82 -13.84 -19.11 6.53
CA GLU A 82 -13.05 -19.18 5.29
C GLU A 82 -12.03 -18.05 5.21
N TRP A 83 -10.75 -18.42 5.36
CA TRP A 83 -9.63 -17.57 5.04
C TRP A 83 -9.37 -17.63 3.53
N ASN A 84 -10.01 -16.76 2.76
CA ASN A 84 -9.50 -16.44 1.42
C ASN A 84 -8.17 -15.74 1.60
N VAL A 85 -7.10 -16.51 1.48
CA VAL A 85 -5.74 -16.00 1.59
C VAL A 85 -5.46 -15.20 0.34
N ASN A 86 -5.32 -13.87 0.46
CA ASN A 86 -4.67 -13.11 -0.60
C ASN A 86 -3.22 -13.64 -0.71
N TRP A 87 -2.76 -14.05 -1.90
CA TRP A 87 -1.40 -14.55 -2.11
C TRP A 87 -0.34 -13.42 -1.93
N ALA A 88 0.85 -13.60 -2.51
CA ALA A 88 1.96 -12.64 -2.47
C ALA A 88 2.62 -12.43 -1.08
N GLY A 89 3.27 -11.28 -0.87
CA GLY A 89 4.22 -11.07 0.22
C GLY A 89 3.55 -10.75 1.56
N ARG A 90 3.39 -11.77 2.41
CA ARG A 90 2.93 -11.67 3.81
C ARG A 90 4.10 -11.48 4.78
N PHE A 91 3.88 -10.71 5.85
CA PHE A 91 4.72 -10.79 7.06
C PHE A 91 4.10 -11.79 8.03
N ASP A 92 4.92 -12.67 8.58
CA ASP A 92 4.50 -13.70 9.51
C ASP A 92 5.56 -13.90 10.61
N PHE A 93 5.14 -14.34 11.80
CA PHE A 93 6.05 -14.63 12.92
C PHE A 93 5.67 -15.92 13.62
N GLY A 94 6.68 -16.61 14.13
CA GLY A 94 6.51 -17.94 14.67
C GLY A 94 7.60 -18.38 15.66
N PRO A 95 7.65 -19.68 15.99
CA PRO A 95 6.94 -20.77 15.33
C PRO A 95 5.41 -20.63 15.43
N GLU A 96 4.69 -20.77 14.31
CA GLU A 96 3.24 -20.48 14.23
C GLU A 96 2.41 -21.34 15.21
N THR A 97 2.87 -22.56 15.48
CA THR A 97 2.23 -23.49 16.44
C THR A 97 2.50 -23.15 17.90
N GLN A 98 3.39 -22.19 18.18
CA GLN A 98 3.81 -21.81 19.53
C GLN A 98 3.37 -20.38 19.89
N VAL A 99 3.02 -19.57 18.91
CA VAL A 99 2.51 -18.21 19.11
C VAL A 99 0.99 -18.19 18.98
N PRO A 100 0.29 -17.21 19.59
CA PRO A 100 -1.14 -17.05 19.35
C PRO A 100 -1.42 -16.86 17.86
N SER A 101 -2.51 -17.48 17.37
CA SER A 101 -3.01 -17.23 16.02
C SER A 101 -3.26 -15.73 15.84
N HIS A 102 -2.88 -15.17 14.69
CA HIS A 102 -2.90 -13.73 14.45
C HIS A 102 -3.33 -13.37 13.02
N PRO A 103 -4.44 -13.96 12.51
CA PRO A 103 -4.84 -13.76 11.13
C PRO A 103 -5.36 -12.35 10.82
N GLU A 104 -5.73 -11.57 11.83
CA GLU A 104 -5.97 -10.13 11.72
C GLU A 104 -4.72 -9.35 11.28
N LEU A 105 -3.51 -9.82 11.61
CA LEU A 105 -2.28 -9.22 11.11
C LEU A 105 -2.03 -9.60 9.65
N TRP A 106 -2.53 -10.74 9.18
CA TRP A 106 -2.33 -11.23 7.82
C TRP A 106 -3.38 -10.73 6.82
N HIS A 107 -4.60 -10.50 7.28
CA HIS A 107 -5.75 -10.20 6.42
C HIS A 107 -6.48 -8.91 6.80
N GLY A 108 -6.26 -8.38 8.01
CA GLY A 108 -6.90 -7.17 8.47
C GLY A 108 -6.27 -5.90 7.90
N PRO A 109 -6.95 -4.76 8.03
CA PRO A 109 -6.43 -3.49 7.55
C PRO A 109 -5.25 -3.01 8.39
N TRP A 110 -4.25 -2.47 7.71
CA TRP A 110 -3.13 -1.73 8.28
C TRP A 110 -3.24 -0.26 7.86
N LYS A 111 -2.61 0.63 8.62
CA LYS A 111 -2.46 2.03 8.22
C LYS A 111 -1.28 2.14 7.27
N GLY A 112 -1.48 2.73 6.08
CA GLY A 112 -0.41 3.02 5.12
C GLY A 112 -0.14 4.51 4.99
N GLU A 113 1.13 4.92 5.03
CA GLU A 113 1.54 6.32 4.94
C GLU A 113 2.74 6.45 3.99
N ILE A 114 2.66 7.37 3.02
CA ILE A 114 3.84 7.75 2.22
C ILE A 114 4.70 8.67 3.07
N THR A 115 5.90 8.23 3.39
CA THR A 115 6.81 8.91 4.32
C THR A 115 7.97 9.62 3.62
N GLY A 116 8.15 9.39 2.31
CA GLY A 116 9.17 10.08 1.52
C GLY A 116 9.25 9.58 0.07
N PRO A 117 10.21 10.11 -0.72
CA PRO A 117 10.43 9.68 -2.08
C PRO A 117 10.69 8.16 -2.15
N ARG A 118 9.83 7.44 -2.88
CA ARG A 118 9.87 5.96 -2.96
C ARG A 118 9.84 5.27 -1.59
N GLN A 119 9.22 5.91 -0.61
CA GLN A 119 9.20 5.43 0.76
C GLN A 119 7.79 5.46 1.34
N ALA A 120 7.41 4.39 2.03
CA ALA A 120 6.16 4.30 2.75
C ALA A 120 6.29 3.45 4.01
N THR A 121 5.44 3.71 4.99
CA THR A 121 5.35 2.94 6.23
C THR A 121 3.96 2.31 6.33
N LEU A 122 3.92 1.03 6.67
CA LEU A 122 2.71 0.29 7.00
C LEU A 122 2.71 -0.07 8.48
N THR A 123 1.62 0.23 9.19
CA THR A 123 1.48 -0.04 10.62
C THR A 123 0.24 -0.90 10.86
N SER A 124 0.43 -2.07 11.46
CA SER A 124 -0.68 -2.95 11.83
C SER A 124 -1.43 -2.44 13.05
N ILE A 125 -2.58 -3.04 13.32
CA ILE A 125 -3.16 -3.00 14.67
C ILE A 125 -2.21 -3.64 15.68
N ARG A 126 -2.39 -3.32 16.97
CA ARG A 126 -1.77 -4.09 18.04
C ARG A 126 -2.57 -5.37 18.23
N HIS A 127 -1.93 -6.51 17.99
CA HIS A 127 -2.53 -7.81 18.21
C HIS A 127 -2.70 -8.06 19.70
N GLU A 128 -3.92 -8.37 20.13
CA GLU A 128 -4.26 -8.47 21.56
C GLU A 128 -3.55 -9.65 22.22
N ALA A 129 -3.63 -10.84 21.62
CA ALA A 129 -3.15 -12.06 22.25
C ALA A 129 -1.63 -12.15 22.34
N SER A 130 -0.88 -11.65 21.34
CA SER A 130 0.59 -11.63 21.40
C SER A 130 1.17 -10.29 21.89
N GLY A 131 0.36 -9.23 21.96
CA GLY A 131 0.80 -7.87 22.26
C GLY A 131 1.62 -7.20 21.16
N ALA A 132 1.88 -7.88 20.04
CA ALA A 132 2.73 -7.40 18.95
C ALA A 132 2.04 -6.30 18.13
N GLN A 133 2.83 -5.33 17.67
CA GLN A 133 2.43 -4.40 16.62
C GLN A 133 3.54 -4.34 15.58
N LEU A 134 3.17 -4.48 14.31
CA LEU A 134 4.11 -4.51 13.21
C LEU A 134 4.17 -3.12 12.57
N VAL A 135 5.39 -2.62 12.40
CA VAL A 135 5.67 -1.38 11.68
C VAL A 135 6.72 -1.70 10.64
N ARG A 136 6.35 -1.56 9.36
CA ARG A 136 7.21 -1.88 8.22
C ARG A 136 7.44 -0.61 7.42
N THR A 137 8.68 -0.15 7.36
CA THR A 137 9.08 0.96 6.50
C THR A 137 9.77 0.39 5.27
N PHE A 138 9.31 0.80 4.10
CA PHE A 138 9.80 0.36 2.81
C PHE A 138 10.47 1.52 2.10
N THR A 139 11.67 1.33 1.58
CA THR A 139 12.36 2.30 0.73
C THR A 139 12.84 1.63 -0.55
N LEU A 140 12.25 1.99 -1.69
CA LEU A 140 12.75 1.53 -2.99
C LEU A 140 13.94 2.39 -3.41
N ALA A 141 15.07 1.74 -3.67
CA ALA A 141 16.30 2.38 -4.09
C ALA A 141 16.08 3.24 -5.34
N ALA A 142 16.87 4.31 -5.49
CA ALA A 142 16.75 5.22 -6.63
C ALA A 142 17.00 4.56 -7.99
N LYS A 143 17.68 3.40 -8.01
CA LYS A 143 17.97 2.60 -9.20
C LYS A 143 17.85 1.11 -8.89
N GLY A 144 17.54 0.31 -9.90
CA GLY A 144 17.46 -1.15 -9.78
C GLY A 144 16.23 -1.61 -8.99
N SER A 145 16.33 -2.76 -8.36
CA SER A 145 15.21 -3.44 -7.68
C SER A 145 15.45 -3.68 -6.20
N HIS A 146 16.28 -2.88 -5.53
CA HIS A 146 16.52 -3.06 -4.09
C HIS A 146 15.42 -2.35 -3.29
N LEU A 147 14.73 -3.11 -2.43
CA LEU A 147 13.77 -2.62 -1.45
C LEU A 147 14.33 -2.89 -0.05
N SER A 148 14.52 -1.83 0.73
CA SER A 148 14.86 -1.91 2.17
C SER A 148 13.61 -1.85 3.02
#